data_AF-A0A7S4IWD4-F1
#
_entry.id   AF-A0A7S4IWD4-F1
#
_cell.length_a   1.000
_cell.length_b   1.000
_cell.length_c   1.000
_cell.angle_alpha   90.00
_cell.angle_beta   90.00
_cell.angle_gamma   90.00
#
_symmetry.space_group_name_H-M   'P 1'
#
loop_
_entity.id
_entity.type
_entity.pdbx_description
1 polymer ?
#
loop_
_entity_poly.entity_id
_entity_poly.type
_entity_poly.pdbx_seq_one_letter_code
_entity_poly.pdbx_strand_id
1 'polypeptide(L)'
;PPLVVCTVMKEFLVWFIHLHLDFRVPEFESLCATFDIEYELGEMEAGSPFMVVQLPSADAAMKIAQRAILIKGIYELWGDAKDYESLETNIKNYLSTNEKQISETCSGDWTFRLKVEGFGRKYSSQQQMEIMLKFSFMDILQGKVNLSNPDQVFWVIEEVGENKSKETPPKRVMFTR
;
A
#
# COMPACT_ATOMS: atom_id res chain seq x y z
N PRO A 1 -35.91 -0.55 -12.62
CA PRO A 1 -34.72 0.20 -12.17
C PRO A 1 -33.54 -0.75 -11.95
N PRO A 2 -32.38 -0.56 -12.60
CA PRO A 2 -31.21 -1.32 -12.22
C PRO A 2 -30.85 -0.95 -10.78
N LEU A 3 -30.62 -1.97 -9.96
CA LEU A 3 -30.12 -1.81 -8.60
C LEU A 3 -28.80 -1.04 -8.69
N VAL A 4 -28.74 0.14 -8.07
CA VAL A 4 -27.46 0.80 -7.79
C VAL A 4 -26.75 -0.13 -6.83
N VAL A 5 -25.84 -0.95 -7.36
CA VAL A 5 -24.88 -1.65 -6.53
C VAL A 5 -23.97 -0.55 -6.00
N CYS A 6 -24.17 -0.15 -4.74
CA CYS A 6 -23.17 0.68 -4.06
C CYS A 6 -21.90 -0.16 -3.98
N THR A 7 -21.00 0.03 -4.93
CA THR A 7 -19.68 -0.58 -4.89
C THR A 7 -18.93 0.09 -3.75
N VAL A 8 -18.64 -0.66 -2.69
CA VAL A 8 -17.79 -0.16 -1.60
C VAL A 8 -16.40 0.02 -2.19
N MET A 9 -15.96 1.27 -2.31
CA MET A 9 -14.60 1.56 -2.76
C MET A 9 -13.60 1.24 -1.65
N LYS A 10 -12.38 0.92 -2.06
CA LYS A 10 -11.27 0.57 -1.17
C LYS A 10 -10.11 1.51 -1.39
N GLU A 11 -9.35 1.77 -0.34
CA GLU A 11 -8.16 2.59 -0.41
C GLU A 11 -6.98 1.81 -1.01
N PHE A 12 -6.30 2.43 -1.96
CA PHE A 12 -5.08 1.93 -2.57
C PHE A 12 -4.00 3.01 -2.52
N LEU A 13 -2.76 2.57 -2.31
CA LEU A 13 -1.57 3.38 -2.45
C LEU A 13 -1.01 3.22 -3.87
N VAL A 14 -1.07 4.28 -4.66
CA VAL A 14 -0.35 4.36 -5.94
C VAL A 14 1.06 4.83 -5.64
N TRP A 15 2.04 3.98 -5.98
CA TRP A 15 3.45 4.33 -5.92
C TRP A 15 3.94 4.67 -7.32
N PHE A 16 4.26 5.95 -7.55
CA PHE A 16 4.87 6.41 -8.79
C PHE A 16 6.40 6.28 -8.79
N ILE A 17 6.98 6.10 -9.98
CA ILE A 17 8.41 6.34 -10.18
C ILE A 17 8.70 7.84 -10.01
N HIS A 18 9.92 8.17 -9.57
CA HIS A 18 10.32 9.55 -9.35
C HIS A 18 10.82 10.22 -10.65
N LEU A 19 9.98 10.21 -11.69
CA LEU A 19 10.24 10.80 -13.01
C LEU A 19 8.95 11.43 -13.56
N HIS A 20 9.09 12.44 -14.42
CA HIS A 20 7.97 13.10 -15.10
C HIS A 20 6.81 13.46 -14.16
N LEU A 21 7.13 14.19 -13.07
CA LEU A 21 6.25 14.33 -11.91
C LEU A 21 4.86 14.88 -12.26
N ASP A 22 4.78 15.78 -13.25
CA ASP A 22 3.54 16.43 -13.70
C ASP A 22 2.62 15.49 -14.49
N PHE A 23 3.13 14.35 -14.97
CA PHE A 23 2.38 13.37 -15.76
C PHE A 23 1.85 12.19 -14.95
N ARG A 24 2.19 12.10 -13.66
CA ARG A 24 1.78 11.00 -12.78
C ARG A 24 0.25 10.88 -12.63
N VAL A 25 -0.39 11.98 -12.23
CA VAL A 25 -1.85 12.01 -12.08
C VAL A 25 -2.54 11.90 -13.45
N PRO A 26 -2.14 12.66 -14.50
CA PRO A 26 -2.73 12.50 -15.83
C PRO A 26 -2.63 11.07 -16.41
N GLU A 27 -1.51 10.36 -16.18
CA GLU A 27 -1.39 8.96 -16.62
C GLU A 27 -2.41 8.08 -15.90
N PHE A 28 -2.50 8.19 -14.56
CA PHE A 28 -3.45 7.42 -13.77
C PHE A 28 -4.90 7.67 -14.24
N GLU A 29 -5.30 8.93 -14.39
CA GLU A 29 -6.66 9.29 -14.84
C GLU A 29 -6.97 8.78 -16.25
N SER A 30 -6.01 8.87 -17.17
CA SER A 30 -6.14 8.34 -18.53
C SER A 30 -6.34 6.81 -18.54
N LEU A 31 -5.63 6.09 -17.67
CA LEU A 31 -5.79 4.64 -17.51
C LEU A 31 -7.16 4.29 -16.93
N CYS A 32 -7.62 5.01 -15.91
CA CYS A 32 -8.96 4.83 -15.36
C CYS A 32 -10.04 5.05 -16.44
N ALA A 33 -9.95 6.14 -17.21
CA ALA A 33 -10.86 6.44 -18.31
C ALA A 33 -10.84 5.36 -19.41
N THR A 34 -9.65 4.82 -19.73
CA THR A 34 -9.49 3.75 -20.74
C THR A 34 -10.23 2.47 -20.37
N PHE A 35 -10.36 2.19 -19.06
CA PHE A 35 -10.96 0.96 -18.55
C PHE A 35 -12.34 1.15 -17.92
N ASP A 36 -12.89 2.37 -17.98
CA ASP A 36 -14.16 2.75 -17.35
C ASP A 36 -14.16 2.41 -15.84
N ILE A 37 -13.07 2.77 -15.15
CA ILE A 37 -12.89 2.53 -13.73
C ILE A 37 -13.28 3.80 -12.96
N GLU A 38 -14.26 3.67 -12.07
CA GLU A 38 -14.59 4.71 -11.09
C GLU A 38 -13.45 4.87 -10.06
N TYR A 39 -13.15 6.10 -9.67
CA TYR A 39 -12.10 6.39 -8.70
C TYR A 39 -12.38 7.69 -7.92
N GLU A 40 -11.79 7.79 -6.74
CA GLU A 40 -11.61 9.06 -6.03
C GLU A 40 -10.12 9.32 -5.79
N LEU A 41 -9.67 10.53 -6.10
CA LEU A 41 -8.29 10.95 -5.82
C LEU A 41 -8.17 11.47 -4.39
N GLY A 42 -7.20 10.95 -3.66
CA GLY A 42 -6.70 11.59 -2.45
C GLY A 42 -5.69 12.69 -2.77
N GLU A 43 -5.27 13.40 -1.73
CA GLU A 43 -4.23 14.41 -1.85
C GLU A 43 -2.85 13.78 -2.10
N MET A 44 -2.07 14.40 -2.97
CA MET A 44 -0.66 14.05 -3.19
C MET A 44 0.23 15.17 -2.63
N GLU A 45 1.03 14.85 -1.61
CA GLU A 45 1.98 15.82 -1.05
C GLU A 45 3.06 16.16 -2.09
N ALA A 46 3.43 17.43 -2.17
CA ALA A 46 4.49 17.88 -3.06
C ALA A 46 5.80 17.11 -2.80
N GLY A 47 6.37 16.53 -3.87
CA GLY A 47 7.59 15.72 -3.79
C GLY A 47 7.40 14.27 -3.32
N SER A 48 6.23 13.90 -2.78
CA SER A 48 5.92 12.50 -2.46
C SER A 48 5.68 11.70 -3.75
N PRO A 49 6.21 10.47 -3.88
CA PRO A 49 5.88 9.56 -4.98
C PRO A 49 4.60 8.78 -4.72
N PHE A 50 3.90 9.04 -3.61
CA PHE A 50 2.76 8.26 -3.16
C PHE A 50 1.47 9.07 -3.23
N MET A 51 0.42 8.46 -3.75
CA MET A 51 -0.93 9.01 -3.78
C MET A 51 -1.91 7.95 -3.29
N VAL A 52 -2.80 8.32 -2.38
CA VAL A 52 -3.89 7.45 -1.97
C VAL A 52 -5.05 7.69 -2.93
N VAL A 53 -5.70 6.62 -3.37
CA VAL A 53 -6.88 6.66 -4.23
C VAL A 53 -7.91 5.67 -3.70
N GLN A 54 -9.17 5.90 -4.01
CA GLN A 54 -10.19 4.89 -3.84
C GLN A 54 -10.50 4.23 -5.18
N LEU A 55 -10.53 2.89 -5.21
CA LEU A 55 -10.85 2.09 -6.38
C LEU A 55 -11.88 1.01 -6.01
N PRO A 56 -12.67 0.52 -6.98
CA PRO A 56 -13.73 -0.45 -6.72
C PRO A 56 -13.21 -1.85 -6.35
N SER A 57 -11.99 -2.22 -6.76
CA SER A 57 -11.43 -3.56 -6.52
C SER A 57 -9.94 -3.65 -6.81
N ALA A 58 -9.31 -4.73 -6.34
CA ALA A 58 -7.94 -5.10 -6.71
C ALA A 58 -7.80 -5.39 -8.22
N ASP A 59 -8.85 -5.89 -8.87
CA ASP A 59 -8.84 -6.13 -10.33
C ASP A 59 -8.75 -4.81 -11.11
N ALA A 60 -9.42 -3.76 -10.63
CA ALA A 60 -9.30 -2.41 -11.20
C ALA A 60 -7.87 -1.87 -11.05
N ALA A 61 -7.29 -1.98 -9.85
CA ALA A 61 -5.89 -1.61 -9.60
C ALA A 61 -4.92 -2.37 -10.52
N MET A 62 -5.14 -3.68 -10.71
CA MET A 62 -4.32 -4.52 -11.59
C MET A 62 -4.40 -4.10 -13.06
N LYS A 63 -5.60 -3.77 -13.57
CA LYS A 63 -5.77 -3.27 -14.95
C LYS A 63 -4.97 -1.99 -15.20
N ILE A 64 -4.97 -1.07 -14.24
CA ILE A 64 -4.19 0.17 -14.30
C ILE A 64 -2.70 -0.18 -14.31
N ALA A 65 -2.23 -0.95 -13.32
CA ALA A 65 -0.82 -1.28 -13.15
C ALA A 65 -0.22 -2.02 -14.38
N GLN A 66 -1.00 -2.85 -15.08
CA GLN A 66 -0.54 -3.57 -16.27
C GLN A 66 -0.22 -2.70 -17.49
N ARG A 67 -0.77 -1.47 -17.54
CA ARG A 67 -0.55 -0.54 -18.66
C ARG A 67 0.24 0.71 -18.28
N ALA A 68 0.51 0.90 -17.00
CA ALA A 68 1.18 2.09 -16.51
C ALA A 68 2.68 2.08 -16.79
N ILE A 69 3.22 3.28 -17.02
CA ILE A 69 4.64 3.54 -17.27
C ILE A 69 5.24 4.28 -16.08
N LEU A 70 4.53 5.26 -15.51
CA LEU A 70 5.01 6.04 -14.36
C LEU A 70 4.57 5.45 -13.01
N ILE A 71 3.73 4.42 -13.00
CA ILE A 71 3.33 3.72 -11.77
C ILE A 71 4.24 2.51 -11.55
N LYS A 72 4.98 2.53 -10.43
CA LYS A 72 5.80 1.40 -9.96
C LYS A 72 4.94 0.26 -9.41
N GLY A 73 3.83 0.59 -8.77
CA GLY A 73 2.88 -0.38 -8.23
C GLY A 73 1.66 0.29 -7.61
N ILE A 74 0.60 -0.50 -7.44
CA ILE A 74 -0.63 -0.10 -6.75
C ILE A 74 -0.89 -1.18 -5.71
N TYR A 75 -1.05 -0.77 -4.45
CA TYR A 75 -1.13 -1.67 -3.30
C TYR A 75 -2.38 -1.37 -2.50
N GLU A 76 -3.07 -2.39 -2.00
CA GLU A 76 -4.22 -2.17 -1.11
C GLU A 76 -3.71 -1.56 0.19
N LEU A 77 -4.27 -0.42 0.60
CA LEU A 77 -3.81 0.32 1.75
C LEU A 77 -4.54 -0.16 3.00
N TRP A 78 -3.78 -0.62 4.00
CA TRP A 78 -4.33 -1.09 5.26
C TRP A 78 -4.11 -0.09 6.40
N GLY A 79 -3.12 0.78 6.24
CA GLY A 79 -2.88 1.85 7.18
C GLY A 79 -1.88 2.84 6.62
N ASP A 80 -2.09 4.10 6.96
CA ASP A 80 -1.25 5.24 6.64
C ASP A 80 -1.24 6.19 7.83
N ALA A 81 -0.07 6.56 8.32
CA ALA A 81 0.05 7.47 9.46
C ALA A 81 1.41 8.19 9.49
N LYS A 82 1.56 9.14 10.41
CA LYS A 82 2.82 9.88 10.62
C LYS A 82 3.85 9.14 11.48
N ASP A 83 3.38 8.12 12.21
CA ASP A 83 4.18 7.33 13.14
C ASP A 83 3.60 5.91 13.30
N TYR A 84 4.39 5.02 13.91
CA TYR A 84 4.05 3.61 14.07
C TYR A 84 2.88 3.35 15.01
N GLU A 85 2.68 4.17 16.04
CA GLU A 85 1.60 3.99 17.02
C GLU A 85 0.24 4.29 16.37
N SER A 86 0.17 5.39 15.63
CA SER A 86 -0.99 5.74 14.83
C SER A 86 -1.22 4.73 13.70
N LEU A 87 -0.14 4.24 13.07
CA LEU A 87 -0.23 3.21 12.03
C LEU A 87 -0.82 1.90 12.58
N GLU A 88 -0.36 1.45 13.76
CA GLU A 88 -0.91 0.27 14.43
C GLU A 88 -2.41 0.41 14.69
N THR A 89 -2.85 1.58 15.13
CA THR A 89 -4.28 1.89 15.33
C THR A 89 -5.07 1.78 14.02
N ASN A 90 -4.54 2.37 12.94
CA ASN A 90 -5.19 2.32 11.62
C ASN A 90 -5.28 0.89 11.08
N ILE A 91 -4.21 0.10 11.21
CA ILE A 91 -4.20 -1.31 10.82
C ILE A 91 -5.23 -2.11 11.62
N LYS A 92 -5.29 -1.96 12.94
CA LYS A 92 -6.27 -2.68 13.77
C LYS A 92 -7.71 -2.35 13.36
N ASN A 93 -8.00 -1.09 13.04
CA ASN A 93 -9.32 -0.67 12.54
C ASN A 93 -9.62 -1.27 11.17
N TYR A 94 -8.64 -1.32 10.28
CA TYR A 94 -8.79 -1.96 8.97
C TYR A 94 -9.05 -3.46 9.12
N LEU A 95 -8.27 -4.16 9.95
CA LEU A 95 -8.42 -5.59 10.21
C LEU A 95 -9.80 -5.92 10.78
N SER A 96 -10.31 -5.13 11.73
CA SER A 96 -11.62 -5.35 12.34
C SER A 96 -12.77 -5.07 11.38
N THR A 97 -12.64 -4.06 10.52
CA THR A 97 -13.66 -3.72 9.51
C THR A 97 -13.72 -4.73 8.37
N ASN A 98 -12.59 -5.38 8.05
CA ASN A 98 -12.44 -6.28 6.91
C ASN A 98 -12.21 -7.76 7.29
N GLU A 99 -12.53 -8.15 8.53
CA GLU A 99 -12.25 -9.48 9.09
C GLU A 99 -12.66 -10.62 8.16
N LYS A 100 -13.88 -10.55 7.60
CA LYS A 100 -14.39 -11.58 6.69
C LYS A 100 -13.51 -11.74 5.45
N GLN A 101 -13.25 -10.65 4.72
CA GLN A 101 -12.40 -10.69 3.52
C GLN A 101 -11.00 -11.19 3.85
N ILE A 102 -10.43 -10.72 4.97
CA ILE A 102 -9.08 -11.11 5.38
C ILE A 102 -9.04 -12.60 5.70
N SER A 103 -10.04 -13.12 6.42
CA SER A 103 -10.13 -14.56 6.71
C SER A 103 -10.24 -15.41 5.43
N GLU A 104 -10.93 -14.92 4.40
CA GLU A 104 -11.02 -15.63 3.11
C GLU A 104 -9.67 -15.65 2.37
N THR A 105 -8.90 -14.56 2.42
CA THR A 105 -7.61 -14.47 1.72
C THR A 105 -6.40 -14.98 2.51
N CYS A 106 -6.51 -15.05 3.83
CA CYS A 106 -5.43 -15.36 4.77
C CYS A 106 -5.81 -16.54 5.69
N SER A 107 -6.50 -17.56 5.16
CA SER A 107 -6.84 -18.79 5.90
C SER A 107 -6.04 -20.00 5.44
N GLY A 108 -5.97 -21.00 6.31
CA GLY A 108 -5.31 -22.27 6.03
C GLY A 108 -3.79 -22.16 5.96
N ASP A 109 -3.21 -22.78 4.95
CA ASP A 109 -1.75 -22.96 4.79
C ASP A 109 -1.09 -21.89 3.88
N TRP A 110 -1.72 -20.72 3.75
CA TRP A 110 -1.18 -19.61 2.97
C TRP A 110 0.19 -19.15 3.48
N THR A 111 0.95 -18.57 2.58
CA THR A 111 2.31 -18.09 2.81
C THR A 111 2.43 -16.60 2.53
N PHE A 112 3.32 -15.95 3.28
CA PHE A 112 3.57 -14.52 3.08
C PHE A 112 5.05 -14.16 3.17
N ARG A 113 5.35 -12.95 2.71
CA ARG A 113 6.55 -12.23 3.10
C ARG A 113 6.22 -10.79 3.44
N LEU A 114 6.93 -10.24 4.42
CA LEU A 114 6.92 -8.82 4.72
C LEU A 114 8.17 -8.17 4.10
N LYS A 115 7.99 -7.04 3.43
CA LYS A 115 9.07 -6.23 2.87
C LYS A 115 9.08 -4.87 3.52
N VAL A 116 10.27 -4.32 3.71
CA VAL A 116 10.47 -2.96 4.23
C VAL A 116 11.17 -2.15 3.15
N GLU A 117 10.57 -1.02 2.77
CA GLU A 117 11.11 -0.14 1.75
C GLU A 117 11.07 1.31 2.23
N GLY A 118 12.11 2.08 1.92
CA GLY A 118 12.20 3.49 2.30
C GLY A 118 12.20 4.39 1.08
N PHE A 119 11.37 5.43 1.09
CA PHE A 119 11.53 6.56 0.18
C PHE A 119 12.42 7.64 0.82
N GLY A 120 13.58 7.86 0.20
CA GLY A 120 14.62 8.76 0.73
C GLY A 120 15.58 8.10 1.74
N ARG A 121 15.41 6.79 2.01
CA ARG A 121 16.31 6.03 2.90
C ARG A 121 16.48 4.58 2.47
N LYS A 122 17.70 4.05 2.63
CA LYS A 122 17.98 2.61 2.55
C LYS A 122 18.18 2.05 3.95
N TYR A 123 17.61 0.87 4.20
CA TYR A 123 17.74 0.15 5.48
C TYR A 123 18.67 -1.05 5.34
N SER A 124 19.52 -1.27 6.34
CA SER A 124 20.26 -2.52 6.48
C SER A 124 19.31 -3.68 6.81
N SER A 125 19.74 -4.92 6.60
CA SER A 125 18.93 -6.10 6.94
C SER A 125 18.51 -6.12 8.42
N GLN A 126 19.39 -5.65 9.32
CA GLN A 126 19.08 -5.54 10.75
C GLN A 126 17.96 -4.51 10.99
N GLN A 127 18.04 -3.33 10.37
CA GLN A 127 17.01 -2.31 10.50
C GLN A 127 15.67 -2.77 9.92
N GLN A 128 15.69 -3.49 8.79
CA GLN A 128 14.48 -4.07 8.22
C GLN A 128 13.86 -5.07 9.21
N MET A 129 14.66 -5.92 9.86
CA MET A 129 14.18 -6.84 10.90
C MET A 129 13.54 -6.10 12.08
N GLU A 130 14.19 -5.05 12.59
CA GLU A 130 13.66 -4.23 13.68
C GLU A 130 12.33 -3.57 13.31
N ILE A 131 12.17 -3.12 12.06
CA ILE A 131 10.91 -2.57 11.54
C ILE A 131 9.84 -3.66 11.44
N MET A 132 10.17 -4.83 10.87
CA MET A 132 9.22 -5.95 10.74
C MET A 132 8.67 -6.41 12.09
N LEU A 133 9.51 -6.43 13.14
CA LEU A 133 9.09 -6.84 14.49
C LEU A 133 8.02 -5.92 15.11
N LYS A 134 7.89 -4.67 14.64
CA LYS A 134 6.83 -3.74 15.07
C LYS A 134 5.43 -4.22 14.69
N PHE A 135 5.32 -5.12 13.72
CA PHE A 135 4.03 -5.66 13.23
C PHE A 135 3.69 -7.03 13.85
N SER A 136 4.42 -7.46 14.88
CA SER A 136 4.16 -8.73 15.59
C SER A 136 2.79 -8.80 16.28
N PHE A 137 2.11 -7.66 16.45
CA PHE A 137 0.72 -7.62 16.95
C PHE A 137 -0.31 -8.15 15.95
N MET A 138 0.05 -8.31 14.67
CA MET A 138 -0.87 -8.80 13.64
C MET A 138 -0.84 -10.34 13.60
N ASP A 139 -1.91 -10.98 14.09
CA ASP A 139 -1.98 -12.45 14.12
C ASP A 139 -1.85 -13.10 12.73
N ILE A 140 -2.32 -12.42 11.68
CA ILE A 140 -2.18 -12.91 10.30
C ILE A 140 -0.71 -13.02 9.86
N LEU A 141 0.21 -12.27 10.49
CA LEU A 141 1.64 -12.35 10.19
C LEU A 141 2.35 -13.46 11.00
N GLN A 142 1.59 -14.36 11.65
CA GLN A 142 2.12 -15.57 12.29
C GLN A 142 2.02 -16.81 11.38
N GLY A 143 1.50 -16.65 10.14
CA GLY A 143 1.44 -17.70 9.13
C GLY A 143 2.80 -18.18 8.61
N LYS A 144 2.79 -19.05 7.60
CA LYS A 144 4.02 -19.61 7.01
C LYS A 144 4.79 -18.56 6.20
N VAL A 145 6.06 -18.32 6.52
CA VAL A 145 6.88 -17.38 5.75
C VAL A 145 7.47 -18.08 4.51
N ASN A 146 7.28 -17.49 3.33
CA ASN A 146 7.93 -17.91 2.08
C ASN A 146 8.62 -16.71 1.40
N LEU A 147 9.95 -16.69 1.43
CA LEU A 147 10.72 -15.57 0.90
C LEU A 147 10.84 -15.55 -0.63
N SER A 148 10.62 -16.69 -1.28
CA SER A 148 10.83 -16.86 -2.73
C SER A 148 9.55 -16.62 -3.53
N ASN A 149 8.47 -17.33 -3.20
CA ASN A 149 7.21 -17.26 -3.93
C ASN A 149 6.02 -17.34 -2.96
N PRO A 150 5.77 -16.30 -2.18
CA PRO A 150 4.66 -16.26 -1.24
C PRO A 150 3.32 -16.07 -1.95
N ASP A 151 2.23 -16.48 -1.29
CA ASP A 151 0.87 -16.18 -1.74
C ASP A 151 0.55 -14.69 -1.58
N GLN A 152 1.11 -14.04 -0.55
CA GLN A 152 0.91 -12.61 -0.27
C GLN A 152 2.22 -11.88 0.03
N VAL A 153 2.32 -10.65 -0.45
CA VAL A 153 3.45 -9.76 -0.14
C VAL A 153 2.90 -8.55 0.59
N PHE A 154 3.33 -8.35 1.84
CA PHE A 154 3.04 -7.13 2.56
C PHE A 154 4.22 -6.17 2.48
N TRP A 155 3.94 -4.88 2.47
CA TRP A 155 4.95 -3.83 2.46
C TRP A 155 4.75 -2.87 3.62
N VAL A 156 5.84 -2.65 4.36
CA VAL A 156 6.03 -1.48 5.21
C VAL A 156 6.81 -0.46 4.42
N ILE A 157 6.22 0.70 4.19
CA ILE A 157 6.84 1.79 3.43
C ILE A 157 7.06 2.97 4.36
N GLU A 158 8.32 3.37 4.53
CA GLU A 158 8.67 4.59 5.26
C GLU A 158 8.98 5.73 4.28
N GLU A 159 8.22 6.82 4.34
CA GLU A 159 8.54 8.06 3.63
C GLU A 159 9.30 9.00 4.56
N VAL A 160 10.60 9.19 4.31
CA VAL A 160 11.45 10.12 5.06
C VAL A 160 11.60 11.45 4.32
N GLY A 161 11.58 11.38 2.99
CA GLY A 161 11.91 12.50 2.10
C GLY A 161 13.40 12.53 1.73
N GLU A 162 13.73 13.30 0.69
CA GLU A 162 15.09 13.35 0.15
C GLU A 162 16.07 14.12 1.04
N ASN A 163 17.36 13.74 0.98
CA ASN A 163 18.48 14.42 1.63
C ASN A 163 18.34 14.59 3.16
N LYS A 164 17.61 13.69 3.83
CA LYS A 164 17.49 13.68 5.30
C LYS A 164 18.62 12.89 5.96
N SER A 165 18.92 13.22 7.22
CA SER A 165 19.89 12.46 8.01
C SER A 165 19.38 11.04 8.26
N LYS A 166 20.30 10.11 8.58
CA LYS A 166 19.91 8.72 8.93
C LYS A 166 19.04 8.63 10.19
N GLU A 167 19.13 9.62 11.07
CA GLU A 167 18.40 9.66 12.35
C GLU A 167 17.03 10.33 12.23
N THR A 168 16.72 10.96 11.09
CA THR A 168 15.43 11.62 10.90
C THR A 168 14.30 10.58 10.96
N PRO A 169 13.28 10.69 11.81
CA PRO A 169 12.16 9.75 11.75
C PRO A 169 11.42 9.87 10.40
N PRO A 170 10.76 8.81 9.91
CA PRO A 170 9.88 8.94 8.76
C PRO A 170 8.78 9.97 9.06
N LYS A 171 8.38 10.75 8.05
CA LYS A 171 7.25 11.67 8.16
C LYS A 171 5.91 10.98 7.89
N ARG A 172 5.95 9.82 7.25
CA ARG A 172 4.80 8.98 6.92
C ARG A 172 5.23 7.52 6.87
N VAL A 173 4.40 6.64 7.41
CA VAL A 173 4.58 5.18 7.41
C VAL A 173 3.29 4.53 6.94
N MET A 174 3.41 3.61 6.00
CA MET A 174 2.28 2.95 5.35
C MET A 174 2.45 1.44 5.44
N PHE A 175 1.35 0.73 5.65
CA PHE A 175 1.28 -0.72 5.56
C PHE A 175 0.32 -1.11 4.44
N THR A 176 0.78 -1.93 3.51
CA THR A 176 0.05 -2.27 2.30
C THR A 176 0.16 -3.75 1.93
N ARG A 177 -0.76 -4.22 1.09
CA ARG A 177 -0.78 -5.54 0.47
C ARG A 177 -0.66 -5.42 -1.05
#